data_AF-A0A7X0UYJ3-F1
#
_entry.id   AF-A0A7X0UYJ3-F1
#
_cell.length_a   1.000
_cell.length_b   1.000
_cell.length_c   1.000
_cell.angle_alpha   90.00
_cell.angle_beta   90.00
_cell.angle_gamma   90.00
#
_symmetry.space_group_name_H-M   'P 1'
#
loop_
_entity.id
_entity.type
_entity.pdbx_description
1 polymer ?
#
loop_
_entity_poly.entity_id
_entity_poly.type
_entity_poly.pdbx_seq_one_letter_code
_entity_poly.pdbx_strand_id
1 'polypeptide(L)'
;MQHPGEAGLHPRPGARHVHARALALASIACRAALEQDPGDPEAEAMHLRLRAWLDAAHLMAALEPAEVELITTPLGRLADKAAIDASWRAEGLYVLGWAMDLQPGLAHDRLVDPVAAAEAVGFLHDTPLDRDPAPQLRGERALDTFAAQQLALHWRLRDWQLHPQPMDFAAFVRECSWASLDVDESALLDGDLAIEGVRIDQADDEQLQRCLSIAGERHQAANWLLGGDPLYSNVDTST
;
A
#
# COMPACT_ATOMS: atom_id res chain seq x y z
N MET A 1 -16.52 -25.33 -3.23
CA MET A 1 -15.11 -24.91 -3.34
C MET A 1 -15.12 -23.41 -3.19
N GLN A 2 -14.69 -22.89 -2.04
CA GLN A 2 -14.50 -21.45 -1.85
C GLN A 2 -13.20 -21.06 -2.55
N HIS A 3 -13.26 -20.00 -3.36
CA HIS A 3 -12.18 -19.54 -4.22
C HIS A 3 -11.20 -18.64 -3.43
N PRO A 4 -9.90 -18.58 -3.83
CA PRO A 4 -8.99 -17.56 -3.34
C PRO A 4 -9.53 -16.18 -3.75
N GLY A 5 -9.75 -15.29 -2.77
CA GLY A 5 -10.28 -13.93 -3.00
C GLY A 5 -11.68 -13.60 -2.45
N GLU A 6 -12.24 -14.37 -1.50
CA GLU A 6 -13.49 -13.97 -0.83
C GLU A 6 -13.26 -12.73 0.06
N ALA A 7 -13.37 -11.53 -0.53
CA ALA A 7 -13.52 -10.28 0.21
C ALA A 7 -14.67 -10.40 1.22
N GLY A 8 -14.48 -9.88 2.44
CA GLY A 8 -15.51 -9.88 3.48
C GLY A 8 -15.50 -11.08 4.44
N LEU A 9 -14.37 -11.79 4.59
CA LEU A 9 -14.19 -12.75 5.70
C LEU A 9 -14.37 -12.08 7.06
N HIS A 10 -13.97 -10.81 7.15
CA HIS A 10 -14.09 -9.97 8.34
C HIS A 10 -14.86 -8.68 8.03
N PRO A 11 -15.43 -8.01 9.05
CA PRO A 11 -16.01 -6.69 8.87
C PRO A 11 -14.97 -5.71 8.31
N ARG A 12 -15.38 -4.88 7.33
CA ARG A 12 -14.52 -3.83 6.79
C ARG A 12 -14.06 -2.89 7.91
N PRO A 13 -12.79 -2.42 7.91
CA PRO A 13 -12.32 -1.47 8.90
C PRO A 13 -13.08 -0.15 8.77
N GLY A 14 -13.52 0.40 9.90
CA GLY A 14 -14.11 1.74 9.95
C GLY A 14 -13.07 2.84 9.74
N ALA A 15 -13.50 4.05 9.38
CA ALA A 15 -12.62 5.15 9.03
C ALA A 15 -11.52 5.48 10.05
N ARG A 16 -11.85 5.46 11.36
CA ARG A 16 -10.87 5.68 12.43
C ARG A 16 -9.77 4.62 12.45
N HIS A 17 -10.13 3.36 12.18
CA HIS A 17 -9.16 2.27 12.11
C HIS A 17 -8.27 2.41 10.87
N VAL A 18 -8.86 2.77 9.72
CA VAL A 18 -8.10 3.08 8.49
C VAL A 18 -7.11 4.22 8.71
N HIS A 19 -7.52 5.31 9.36
CA HIS A 19 -6.65 6.45 9.64
C HIS A 19 -5.51 6.08 10.61
N ALA A 20 -5.82 5.37 11.70
CA ALA A 20 -4.79 4.87 12.63
C ALA A 20 -3.76 3.98 11.91
N ARG A 21 -4.24 3.09 11.03
CA ARG A 21 -3.39 2.21 10.24
C ARG A 21 -2.53 2.99 9.24
N ALA A 22 -3.08 4.01 8.59
CA ALA A 22 -2.31 4.90 7.70
C ALA A 22 -1.15 5.58 8.47
N LEU A 23 -1.42 6.13 9.64
CA LEU A 23 -0.39 6.75 10.49
C LEU A 23 0.68 5.73 10.96
N ALA A 24 0.29 4.49 11.23
CA ALA A 24 1.23 3.40 11.49
C ALA A 24 2.13 3.11 10.27
N LEU A 25 1.57 2.97 9.06
CA LEU A 25 2.35 2.76 7.83
C LEU A 25 3.28 3.94 7.52
N ALA A 26 2.83 5.19 7.73
CA ALA A 26 3.69 6.39 7.62
C ALA A 26 4.87 6.34 8.60
N SER A 27 4.64 5.85 9.82
CA SER A 27 5.69 5.69 10.83
C SER A 27 6.73 4.65 10.40
N ILE A 28 6.29 3.54 9.80
CA ILE A 28 7.17 2.48 9.30
C ILE A 28 7.99 2.96 8.11
N ALA A 29 7.38 3.63 7.14
CA ALA A 29 8.07 4.20 5.99
C ALA A 29 9.09 5.29 6.41
N CYS A 30 8.70 6.18 7.33
CA CYS A 30 9.61 7.15 7.92
C CYS A 30 10.79 6.46 8.62
N ARG A 31 10.51 5.44 9.44
CA ARG A 31 11.55 4.67 10.13
C ARG A 31 12.54 4.01 9.16
N ALA A 32 12.07 3.51 8.02
CA ALA A 32 12.93 2.96 6.97
C ALA A 32 13.84 4.03 6.33
N ALA A 33 13.31 5.23 6.09
CA ALA A 33 14.11 6.33 5.53
C ALA A 33 15.24 6.77 6.47
N LEU A 34 15.02 6.72 7.79
CA LEU A 34 16.06 7.02 8.79
C LEU A 34 17.24 6.03 8.81
N GLU A 35 17.11 4.84 8.19
CA GLU A 35 18.22 3.89 8.08
C GLU A 35 19.27 4.27 7.03
N GLN A 36 19.00 5.25 6.16
CA GLN A 36 19.95 5.63 5.11
C GLN A 36 21.22 6.28 5.67
N ASP A 37 21.11 6.96 6.81
CA ASP A 37 22.21 7.74 7.43
C ASP A 37 22.37 7.40 8.92
N PRO A 38 22.77 6.15 9.27
CA PRO A 38 22.91 5.75 10.66
C PRO A 38 24.04 6.54 11.34
N GLY A 39 23.70 7.20 12.46
CA GLY A 39 24.63 8.05 13.22
C GLY A 39 24.56 9.53 12.88
N ASP A 40 23.71 9.93 11.93
CA ASP A 40 23.32 11.33 11.79
C ASP A 40 22.49 11.77 13.03
N PRO A 41 22.94 12.80 13.79
CA PRO A 41 22.18 13.32 14.92
C PRO A 41 20.75 13.74 14.58
N GLU A 42 20.48 14.21 13.35
CA GLU A 42 19.14 14.58 12.92
C GLU A 42 18.23 13.35 12.76
N ALA A 43 18.76 12.26 12.19
CA ALA A 43 18.05 11.00 12.07
C ALA A 43 17.73 10.39 13.44
N GLU A 44 18.70 10.41 14.37
CA GLU A 44 18.50 9.96 15.75
C GLU A 44 17.43 10.79 16.48
N ALA A 45 17.49 12.12 16.35
CA ALA A 45 16.50 13.02 16.94
C ALA A 45 15.10 12.77 16.36
N MET A 46 14.99 12.53 15.05
CA MET A 46 13.73 12.18 14.40
C MET A 46 13.20 10.82 14.86
N HIS A 47 14.06 9.81 15.03
CA HIS A 47 13.65 8.49 15.54
C HIS A 47 13.07 8.58 16.96
N LEU A 48 13.72 9.35 17.84
CA LEU A 48 13.22 9.62 19.18
C LEU A 48 11.89 10.38 19.15
N ARG A 49 11.76 11.40 18.30
CA ARG A 49 10.52 12.16 18.11
C ARG A 49 9.38 11.26 17.62
N LEU A 50 9.64 10.41 16.63
CA LEU A 50 8.65 9.47 16.08
C LEU A 50 8.06 8.57 17.17
N ARG A 51 8.92 7.99 18.01
CA ARG A 51 8.49 7.11 19.12
C ARG A 51 7.66 7.87 20.15
N ALA A 52 8.13 9.04 20.57
CA ALA A 52 7.39 9.88 21.52
C ALA A 52 6.02 10.30 20.98
N TRP A 53 5.94 10.61 19.67
CA TRP A 53 4.68 10.96 19.02
C TRP A 53 3.72 9.77 18.94
N LEU A 54 4.19 8.57 18.58
CA LEU A 54 3.36 7.35 18.56
C LEU A 54 2.74 7.05 19.93
N ASP A 55 3.51 7.22 21.00
CA ASP A 55 3.04 7.07 22.38
C ASP A 55 1.99 8.13 22.73
N ALA A 56 2.27 9.41 22.45
CA ALA A 56 1.39 10.54 22.77
C ALA A 56 0.07 10.52 21.96
N ALA A 57 0.12 10.03 20.72
CA ALA A 57 -1.05 9.88 19.85
C ALA A 57 -1.84 8.58 20.12
N HIS A 58 -1.40 7.75 21.08
CA HIS A 58 -1.98 6.44 21.36
C HIS A 58 -2.02 5.49 20.15
N LEU A 59 -1.07 5.63 19.23
CA LEU A 59 -1.00 4.85 17.98
C LEU A 59 -0.24 3.53 18.14
N MET A 60 0.41 3.31 19.29
CA MET A 60 1.08 2.03 19.57
C MET A 60 0.15 0.82 19.46
N ALA A 61 -1.15 0.98 19.73
CA ALA A 61 -2.15 -0.07 19.59
C ALA A 61 -2.53 -0.38 18.12
N ALA A 62 -2.19 0.50 17.18
CA ALA A 62 -2.42 0.29 15.74
C ALA A 62 -1.23 -0.38 15.03
N LEU A 63 -0.09 -0.52 15.72
CA LEU A 63 1.07 -1.26 15.25
C LEU A 63 0.90 -2.75 15.54
N GLU A 64 1.30 -3.57 14.58
CA GLU A 64 1.40 -5.01 14.74
C GLU A 64 2.71 -5.37 15.45
N PRO A 65 2.83 -6.57 16.06
CA PRO A 65 4.01 -6.92 16.86
C PRO A 65 5.35 -6.76 16.14
N ALA A 66 5.44 -7.16 14.86
CA ALA A 66 6.65 -7.01 14.06
C ALA A 66 6.99 -5.54 13.76
N GLU A 67 5.98 -4.68 13.69
CA GLU A 67 6.15 -3.24 13.43
C GLU A 67 6.61 -2.51 14.68
N VAL A 68 6.13 -2.92 15.86
CA VAL A 68 6.65 -2.45 17.15
C VAL A 68 8.14 -2.79 17.27
N GLU A 69 8.53 -4.02 16.92
CA GLU A 69 9.95 -4.42 16.90
C GLU A 69 10.77 -3.53 15.95
N LEU A 70 10.28 -3.33 14.73
CA LEU A 70 10.93 -2.48 13.72
C LEU A 70 11.10 -1.03 14.21
N ILE A 71 10.05 -0.43 14.77
CA ILE A 71 10.06 0.96 15.27
C ILE A 71 10.99 1.11 16.46
N THR A 72 11.07 0.11 17.34
CA THR A 72 11.88 0.17 18.57
C THR A 72 13.33 -0.24 18.37
N THR A 73 13.65 -0.93 17.28
CA THR A 73 15.03 -1.29 16.90
C THR A 73 15.87 -0.02 16.74
N PRO A 74 17.06 0.08 17.39
CA PRO A 74 17.95 1.23 17.23
C PRO A 74 18.32 1.49 15.76
N LEU A 75 18.56 2.76 15.40
CA LEU A 75 19.04 3.11 14.06
C LEU A 75 20.35 2.38 13.72
N GLY A 76 20.51 1.98 12.46
CA GLY A 76 21.66 1.23 11.96
C GLY A 76 21.66 -0.25 12.38
N ARG A 77 20.55 -0.74 12.96
CA ARG A 77 20.42 -2.14 13.40
C ARG A 77 19.32 -2.91 12.68
N LEU A 78 18.51 -2.26 11.85
CA LEU A 78 17.61 -3.00 10.96
C LEU A 78 18.43 -3.76 9.92
N ALA A 79 17.96 -4.96 9.56
CA ALA A 79 18.49 -5.64 8.40
C ALA A 79 18.10 -4.87 7.13
N ASP A 80 18.99 -4.79 6.14
CA ASP A 80 18.75 -4.07 4.87
C ASP A 80 17.42 -4.45 4.23
N LYS A 81 17.12 -5.76 4.19
CA LYS A 81 15.85 -6.25 3.67
C LYS A 81 14.65 -5.71 4.46
N ALA A 82 14.72 -5.64 5.79
CA ALA A 82 13.64 -5.11 6.60
C ALA A 82 13.43 -3.61 6.36
N ALA A 83 14.51 -2.84 6.16
CA ALA A 83 14.41 -1.43 5.80
C ALA A 83 13.78 -1.24 4.40
N ILE A 84 14.19 -2.05 3.42
CA ILE A 84 13.60 -2.03 2.07
C ILE A 84 12.11 -2.39 2.13
N ASP A 85 11.76 -3.52 2.75
CA ASP A 85 10.37 -3.97 2.87
C ASP A 85 9.51 -2.94 3.63
N ALA A 86 10.07 -2.25 4.62
CA ALA A 86 9.39 -1.18 5.34
C ALA A 86 9.19 0.10 4.51
N SER A 87 10.13 0.43 3.62
CA SER A 87 10.01 1.59 2.73
C SER A 87 8.83 1.45 1.75
N TRP A 88 8.54 0.22 1.32
CA TRP A 88 7.43 -0.10 0.43
C TRP A 88 6.05 0.13 1.08
N ARG A 89 5.97 0.22 2.41
CA ARG A 89 4.72 0.54 3.12
C ARG A 89 4.14 1.91 2.78
N ALA A 90 4.93 2.78 2.15
CA ALA A 90 4.44 4.02 1.57
C ALA A 90 3.32 3.79 0.53
N GLU A 91 3.40 2.70 -0.25
CA GLU A 91 2.38 2.37 -1.26
C GLU A 91 1.05 1.97 -0.60
N GLY A 92 1.11 1.18 0.48
CA GLY A 92 -0.06 0.87 1.30
C GLY A 92 -0.64 2.12 1.96
N LEU A 93 0.22 2.99 2.51
CA LEU A 93 -0.19 4.29 3.06
C LEU A 93 -0.96 5.13 2.02
N TYR A 94 -0.47 5.20 0.78
CA TYR A 94 -1.15 5.91 -0.30
C TYR A 94 -2.56 5.37 -0.53
N VAL A 95 -2.75 4.05 -0.57
CA VAL A 95 -4.08 3.45 -0.74
C VAL A 95 -5.03 3.83 0.40
N LEU A 96 -4.54 3.81 1.64
CA LEU A 96 -5.37 4.22 2.78
C LEU A 96 -5.71 5.72 2.75
N GLY A 97 -4.78 6.58 2.33
CA GLY A 97 -5.02 8.00 2.09
C GLY A 97 -6.02 8.25 0.96
N TRP A 98 -5.90 7.51 -0.15
CA TRP A 98 -6.86 7.55 -1.26
C TRP A 98 -8.25 7.13 -0.79
N ALA A 99 -8.35 6.05 -0.01
CA ALA A 99 -9.62 5.56 0.52
C ALA A 99 -10.33 6.58 1.43
N MET A 100 -9.58 7.49 2.05
CA MET A 100 -10.09 8.60 2.88
C MET A 100 -10.32 9.91 2.09
N ASP A 101 -10.20 9.88 0.76
CA ASP A 101 -10.28 11.05 -0.13
C ASP A 101 -9.22 12.13 0.15
N LEU A 102 -8.08 11.74 0.75
CA LEU A 102 -6.95 12.62 1.05
C LEU A 102 -5.88 12.64 -0.05
N GLN A 103 -5.96 11.70 -0.98
CA GLN A 103 -5.05 11.54 -2.11
C GLN A 103 -5.82 11.36 -3.42
N PRO A 104 -5.34 11.93 -4.54
CA PRO A 104 -5.88 11.67 -5.86
C PRO A 104 -5.55 10.24 -6.32
N GLY A 105 -6.13 9.81 -7.45
CA GLY A 105 -5.70 8.59 -8.13
C GLY A 105 -4.27 8.73 -8.68
N LEU A 106 -3.48 7.69 -8.52
CA LEU A 106 -2.11 7.55 -9.00
C LEU A 106 -2.05 6.37 -9.97
N ALA A 107 -1.38 6.59 -11.10
CA ALA A 107 -1.16 5.53 -12.08
C ALA A 107 -0.44 4.32 -11.44
N HIS A 108 -0.72 3.14 -11.97
CA HIS A 108 -0.28 1.87 -11.37
C HIS A 108 1.24 1.66 -11.41
N ASP A 109 1.93 2.33 -12.33
CA ASP A 109 3.36 2.25 -12.60
C ASP A 109 4.16 3.39 -11.96
N ARG A 110 3.50 4.27 -11.18
CA ARG A 110 4.13 5.40 -10.51
C ARG A 110 4.31 5.14 -9.03
N LEU A 111 5.52 5.39 -8.54
CA LEU A 111 5.82 5.41 -7.11
C LEU A 111 5.07 6.55 -6.43
N VAL A 112 4.63 6.27 -5.21
CA VAL A 112 4.17 7.31 -4.29
C VAL A 112 5.34 8.19 -3.84
N ASP A 113 5.08 9.49 -3.63
CA ASP A 113 5.92 10.32 -2.78
C ASP A 113 5.59 10.04 -1.30
N PRO A 114 6.48 9.37 -0.53
CA PRO A 114 6.20 8.99 0.84
C PRO A 114 5.98 10.19 1.77
N VAL A 115 6.62 11.34 1.50
CA VAL A 115 6.48 12.54 2.33
C VAL A 115 5.10 13.15 2.13
N ALA A 116 4.69 13.34 0.87
CA ALA A 116 3.37 13.86 0.55
C ALA A 116 2.24 12.94 1.05
N ALA A 117 2.44 11.61 0.96
CA ALA A 117 1.48 10.63 1.49
C ALA A 117 1.35 10.71 3.02
N ALA A 118 2.47 10.86 3.73
CA ALA A 118 2.48 11.01 5.19
C ALA A 118 1.85 12.33 5.64
N GLU A 119 2.16 13.45 4.98
CA GLU A 119 1.57 14.76 5.28
C GLU A 119 0.05 14.76 5.12
N ALA A 120 -0.47 14.14 4.05
CA ALA A 120 -1.90 14.12 3.77
C ALA A 120 -2.73 13.43 4.86
N VAL A 121 -2.15 12.45 5.56
CA VAL A 121 -2.82 11.76 6.67
C VAL A 121 -2.56 12.41 8.03
N GLY A 122 -1.80 13.51 8.08
CA GLY A 122 -1.48 14.25 9.30
C GLY A 122 -0.36 13.61 10.14
N PHE A 123 0.58 12.92 9.50
CA PHE A 123 1.73 12.32 10.19
C PHE A 123 2.53 13.37 10.98
N LEU A 124 2.87 13.07 12.23
CA LEU A 124 3.57 13.96 13.17
C LEU A 124 2.85 15.28 13.50
N HIS A 125 1.55 15.41 13.22
CA HIS A 125 0.73 16.51 13.74
C HIS A 125 0.50 16.34 15.24
N ASP A 126 0.43 17.44 15.98
CA ASP A 126 0.25 17.46 17.43
C ASP A 126 -1.18 17.11 17.89
N THR A 127 -2.14 17.05 16.95
CA THR A 127 -3.54 16.76 17.26
C THR A 127 -3.72 15.25 17.54
N PRO A 128 -4.18 14.87 18.73
CA PRO A 128 -4.49 13.47 19.03
C PRO A 128 -5.58 12.92 18.12
N LEU A 129 -5.45 11.66 17.70
CA LEU A 129 -6.39 10.98 16.79
C LEU A 129 -7.82 10.90 17.38
N ASP A 130 -7.97 10.85 18.70
CA ASP A 130 -9.28 10.84 19.38
C ASP A 130 -10.01 12.20 19.30
N ARG A 131 -9.30 13.29 19.02
CA ARG A 131 -9.85 14.65 18.98
C ARG A 131 -10.13 15.16 17.56
N ASP A 132 -9.50 14.57 16.55
CA ASP A 132 -9.77 14.90 15.15
C ASP A 132 -10.97 14.04 14.64
N PRO A 133 -12.00 14.63 14.00
CA PRO A 133 -12.96 13.83 13.25
C PRO A 133 -12.22 12.94 12.24
N ALA A 134 -12.44 11.63 12.34
CA ALA A 134 -11.87 10.70 11.37
C ALA A 134 -12.33 11.08 9.95
N PRO A 135 -11.44 11.03 8.95
CA PRO A 135 -11.80 11.26 7.56
C PRO A 135 -12.96 10.36 7.12
N GLN A 136 -13.77 10.79 6.15
CA GLN A 136 -14.79 9.90 5.60
C GLN A 136 -14.14 8.94 4.60
N LEU A 137 -14.51 7.66 4.67
CA LEU A 137 -14.12 6.71 3.63
C LEU A 137 -14.94 6.95 2.37
N ARG A 138 -14.31 6.77 1.21
CA ARG A 138 -14.99 6.60 -0.07
C ARG A 138 -16.03 5.48 0.05
N GLY A 139 -17.12 5.59 -0.71
CA GLY A 139 -18.21 4.62 -0.67
C GLY A 139 -17.75 3.20 -1.07
N GLU A 140 -18.46 2.19 -0.57
CA GLU A 140 -18.11 0.77 -0.74
C GLU A 140 -17.85 0.39 -2.21
N ARG A 141 -18.70 0.85 -3.13
CA ARG A 141 -18.51 0.61 -4.56
C ARG A 141 -17.15 1.09 -5.09
N ALA A 142 -16.69 2.26 -4.64
CA ALA A 142 -15.41 2.79 -5.07
C ALA A 142 -14.25 1.95 -4.54
N LEU A 143 -14.34 1.50 -3.28
CA LEU A 143 -13.35 0.60 -2.67
C LEU A 143 -13.31 -0.75 -3.38
N ASP A 144 -14.47 -1.32 -3.69
CA ASP A 144 -14.59 -2.60 -4.40
C ASP A 144 -14.00 -2.51 -5.81
N THR A 145 -14.32 -1.43 -6.55
CA THR A 145 -13.75 -1.18 -7.88
C THR A 145 -12.24 -1.04 -7.82
N PHE A 146 -11.71 -0.29 -6.85
CA PHE A 146 -10.27 -0.13 -6.69
C PHE A 146 -9.56 -1.44 -6.35
N ALA A 147 -10.10 -2.22 -5.41
CA ALA A 147 -9.53 -3.50 -5.04
C ALA A 147 -9.51 -4.49 -6.20
N ALA A 148 -10.60 -4.57 -6.98
CA ALA A 148 -10.61 -5.34 -8.21
C ALA A 148 -9.46 -4.87 -9.12
N GLN A 149 -9.35 -3.58 -9.41
CA GLN A 149 -8.29 -3.04 -10.27
C GLN A 149 -6.89 -3.44 -9.78
N GLN A 150 -6.61 -3.34 -8.49
CA GLN A 150 -5.31 -3.75 -7.94
C GLN A 150 -5.06 -5.25 -8.09
N LEU A 151 -6.07 -6.09 -7.88
CA LEU A 151 -5.97 -7.53 -8.12
C LEU A 151 -5.63 -7.82 -9.59
N ALA A 152 -6.31 -7.16 -10.53
CA ALA A 152 -6.05 -7.34 -11.97
C ALA A 152 -4.60 -7.02 -12.34
N LEU A 153 -4.13 -5.86 -11.89
CA LEU A 153 -2.80 -5.33 -12.18
C LEU A 153 -1.73 -6.25 -11.59
N HIS A 154 -1.89 -6.63 -10.32
CA HIS A 154 -0.96 -7.54 -9.65
C HIS A 154 -0.95 -8.91 -10.33
N TRP A 155 -2.13 -9.46 -10.67
CA TRP A 155 -2.23 -10.72 -11.41
C TRP A 155 -1.49 -10.67 -12.74
N ARG A 156 -1.70 -9.63 -13.56
CA ARG A 156 -1.04 -9.55 -14.88
C ARG A 156 0.47 -9.44 -14.76
N LEU A 157 0.98 -8.66 -13.80
CA LEU A 157 2.41 -8.55 -13.53
C LEU A 157 3.01 -9.88 -13.06
N ARG A 158 2.28 -10.65 -12.24
CA ARG A 158 2.70 -11.99 -11.80
C ARG A 158 2.65 -13.02 -12.92
N ASP A 159 1.60 -13.00 -13.71
CA ASP A 159 1.46 -13.85 -14.89
C ASP A 159 2.62 -13.61 -15.86
N TRP A 160 2.97 -12.36 -16.15
CA TRP A 160 4.14 -12.04 -16.97
C TRP A 160 5.45 -12.58 -16.38
N GLN A 161 5.65 -12.45 -15.07
CA GLN A 161 6.85 -12.97 -14.39
C GLN A 161 6.98 -14.49 -14.50
N LEU A 162 5.87 -15.22 -14.47
CA LEU A 162 5.84 -16.69 -14.52
C LEU A 162 5.80 -17.23 -15.97
N HIS A 163 5.08 -16.53 -16.85
CA HIS A 163 4.78 -16.90 -18.22
C HIS A 163 4.83 -15.66 -19.14
N PRO A 164 6.03 -15.19 -19.52
CA PRO A 164 6.19 -13.93 -20.26
C PRO A 164 5.67 -14.07 -21.70
N GLN A 165 4.37 -13.80 -21.88
CA GLN A 165 3.67 -13.85 -23.15
C GLN A 165 2.71 -12.66 -23.27
N PRO A 166 2.72 -11.92 -24.39
CA PRO A 166 1.73 -10.87 -24.63
C PRO A 166 0.31 -11.44 -24.64
N MET A 167 -0.64 -10.68 -24.12
CA MET A 167 -2.06 -11.06 -24.16
C MET A 167 -2.94 -9.83 -24.42
N ASP A 168 -4.17 -10.06 -24.91
CA ASP A 168 -5.21 -9.02 -24.87
C ASP A 168 -5.76 -8.97 -23.45
N PHE A 169 -5.03 -8.29 -22.56
CA PHE A 169 -5.36 -8.19 -21.15
C PHE A 169 -6.71 -7.47 -20.96
N ALA A 170 -6.98 -6.47 -21.79
CA ALA A 170 -8.25 -5.76 -21.80
C ALA A 170 -9.44 -6.71 -22.08
N ALA A 171 -9.33 -7.57 -23.08
CA ALA A 171 -10.36 -8.57 -23.38
C ALA A 171 -10.47 -9.64 -22.29
N PHE A 172 -9.34 -10.17 -21.83
CA PHE A 172 -9.30 -11.18 -20.78
C PHE A 172 -10.02 -10.71 -19.52
N VAL A 173 -9.75 -9.47 -19.11
CA VAL A 173 -10.34 -8.85 -17.94
C VAL A 173 -11.86 -8.67 -18.09
N ARG A 174 -12.35 -8.24 -19.26
CA ARG A 174 -13.80 -8.11 -19.52
C ARG A 174 -14.56 -9.43 -19.45
N GLU A 175 -13.89 -10.53 -19.77
CA GLU A 175 -14.49 -11.87 -19.75
C GLU A 175 -14.44 -12.54 -18.37
N CYS A 176 -13.60 -12.05 -17.46
CA CYS A 176 -13.43 -12.63 -16.13
C CYS A 176 -14.53 -12.19 -15.15
N SER A 177 -15.31 -13.16 -14.66
CA SER A 177 -16.46 -12.90 -13.77
C SER A 177 -16.08 -12.40 -12.36
N TRP A 178 -14.90 -12.74 -11.88
CA TRP A 178 -14.34 -12.26 -10.59
C TRP A 178 -13.78 -10.84 -10.69
N ALA A 179 -13.77 -10.33 -11.91
CA ALA A 179 -13.04 -9.16 -12.33
C ALA A 179 -14.01 -8.32 -13.16
N SER A 180 -15.05 -7.76 -12.54
CA SER A 180 -15.97 -6.79 -13.18
C SER A 180 -15.24 -5.45 -13.39
N LEU A 181 -14.13 -5.53 -14.08
CA LEU A 181 -12.99 -4.65 -13.99
C LEU A 181 -13.08 -3.61 -15.08
N ASP A 182 -13.13 -2.38 -14.61
CA ASP A 182 -12.77 -1.22 -15.40
C ASP A 182 -11.26 -1.03 -15.17
N VAL A 183 -10.41 -1.74 -15.92
CA VAL A 183 -8.98 -1.38 -15.95
C VAL A 183 -8.89 -0.05 -16.66
N ASP A 184 -8.27 0.93 -16.02
CA ASP A 184 -8.07 2.25 -16.60
C ASP A 184 -7.46 2.11 -18.00
N GLU A 185 -8.11 2.65 -19.04
CA GLU A 185 -7.61 2.57 -20.41
C GLU A 185 -6.20 3.17 -20.54
N SER A 186 -5.84 4.11 -19.67
CA SER A 186 -4.49 4.68 -19.63
C SER A 186 -3.43 3.71 -19.10
N ALA A 187 -3.83 2.64 -18.40
CA ALA A 187 -2.95 1.56 -17.99
C ALA A 187 -2.67 0.55 -19.12
N LEU A 188 -3.25 0.73 -20.31
CA LEU A 188 -3.17 -0.22 -21.40
C LEU A 188 -2.46 0.39 -22.62
N LEU A 189 -1.66 -0.44 -23.32
CA LEU A 189 -1.08 -0.13 -24.63
C LEU A 189 -1.24 -1.34 -25.55
N ASP A 190 -1.88 -1.12 -26.70
CA ASP A 190 -2.23 -2.17 -27.66
C ASP A 190 -2.99 -3.36 -27.04
N GLY A 191 -3.82 -3.09 -26.03
CA GLY A 191 -4.68 -4.08 -25.36
C GLY A 191 -4.00 -4.87 -24.21
N ASP A 192 -2.70 -4.69 -23.96
CA ASP A 192 -1.99 -5.27 -22.82
C ASP A 192 -1.57 -4.17 -21.81
N LEU A 193 -1.03 -4.56 -20.66
CA LEU A 193 -0.56 -3.64 -19.63
C LEU A 193 0.58 -2.74 -20.15
N ALA A 194 0.48 -1.45 -19.87
CA ALA A 194 1.50 -0.46 -20.16
C ALA A 194 2.29 -0.12 -18.88
N ILE A 195 3.62 -0.16 -18.96
CA ILE A 195 4.52 0.25 -17.87
C ILE A 195 5.36 1.41 -18.39
N GLU A 196 5.20 2.57 -17.78
CA GLU A 196 5.90 3.82 -18.11
C GLU A 196 5.81 4.22 -19.59
N GLY A 197 4.66 3.92 -20.21
CA GLY A 197 4.35 4.26 -21.59
C GLY A 197 4.85 3.25 -22.64
N VAL A 198 5.45 2.14 -22.22
CA VAL A 198 5.73 0.98 -23.11
C VAL A 198 4.86 -0.20 -22.72
N ARG A 199 4.60 -1.12 -23.66
CA ARG A 199 3.86 -2.34 -23.35
C ARG A 199 4.71 -3.25 -22.47
N ILE A 200 4.08 -4.07 -21.63
CA ILE A 200 4.76 -4.95 -20.66
C ILE A 200 5.88 -5.82 -21.28
N ASP A 201 5.75 -6.22 -22.55
CA ASP A 201 6.75 -7.01 -23.28
C ASP A 201 7.98 -6.22 -23.75
N GLN A 202 7.96 -4.90 -23.58
CA GLN A 202 9.04 -3.98 -23.87
C GLN A 202 9.61 -3.32 -22.61
N ALA A 203 8.99 -3.53 -21.45
CA ALA A 203 9.48 -3.04 -20.17
C ALA A 203 10.75 -3.79 -19.78
N ASP A 204 11.69 -3.10 -19.14
CA ASP A 204 12.89 -3.75 -18.59
C ASP A 204 12.59 -4.44 -17.24
N ASP A 205 13.54 -5.26 -16.78
CA ASP A 205 13.39 -6.03 -15.55
C ASP A 205 13.23 -5.12 -14.30
N GLU A 206 13.85 -3.94 -14.29
CA GLU A 206 13.77 -3.01 -13.16
C GLU A 206 12.37 -2.39 -13.08
N GLN A 207 11.83 -1.95 -14.22
CA GLN A 207 10.47 -1.45 -14.36
C GLN A 207 9.45 -2.51 -13.91
N LEU A 208 9.63 -3.76 -14.36
CA LEU A 208 8.77 -4.88 -13.98
C LEU A 208 8.83 -5.18 -12.48
N GLN A 209 10.02 -5.29 -11.89
CA GLN A 209 10.17 -5.55 -10.46
C GLN A 209 9.58 -4.41 -9.61
N ARG A 210 9.79 -3.15 -10.02
CA ARG A 210 9.20 -1.99 -9.34
C ARG A 210 7.68 -2.03 -9.39
N CYS A 211 7.09 -2.23 -10.57
CA CYS A 211 5.63 -2.31 -10.71
C CYS A 211 5.04 -3.47 -9.92
N LEU A 212 5.74 -4.60 -9.85
CA LEU A 212 5.33 -5.76 -9.07
C LEU A 212 5.30 -5.46 -7.56
N SER A 213 6.31 -4.76 -7.04
CA SER A 213 6.33 -4.29 -5.64
C SER A 213 5.19 -3.30 -5.36
N ILE A 214 4.98 -2.33 -6.25
CA ILE A 214 3.86 -1.37 -6.14
C ILE A 214 2.52 -2.10 -6.10
N ALA A 215 2.27 -2.98 -7.07
CA ALA A 215 1.01 -3.71 -7.17
C ALA A 215 0.78 -4.64 -5.97
N GLY A 216 1.84 -5.28 -5.45
CA GLY A 216 1.77 -6.11 -4.25
C GLY A 216 1.27 -5.34 -3.02
N GLU A 217 1.92 -4.23 -2.69
CA GLU A 217 1.56 -3.41 -1.53
C GLU A 217 0.18 -2.77 -1.67
N ARG A 218 -0.15 -2.26 -2.87
CA ARG A 218 -1.47 -1.67 -3.13
C ARG A 218 -2.58 -2.70 -3.09
N HIS A 219 -2.35 -3.90 -3.61
CA HIS A 219 -3.29 -5.02 -3.53
C HIS A 219 -3.52 -5.44 -2.07
N GLN A 220 -2.47 -5.54 -1.25
CA GLN A 220 -2.59 -5.83 0.18
C GLN A 220 -3.48 -4.81 0.90
N ALA A 221 -3.19 -3.51 0.70
CA ALA A 221 -3.98 -2.44 1.32
C ALA A 221 -5.44 -2.47 0.89
N ALA A 222 -5.70 -2.71 -0.40
CA ALA A 222 -7.05 -2.79 -0.93
C ALA A 222 -7.82 -3.99 -0.35
N ASN A 223 -7.21 -5.17 -0.28
CA ASN A 223 -7.82 -6.34 0.34
C ASN A 223 -8.09 -6.14 1.83
N TRP A 224 -7.21 -5.43 2.55
CA TRP A 224 -7.43 -5.07 3.95
C TRP A 224 -8.67 -4.17 4.12
N LEU A 225 -8.83 -3.15 3.26
CA LEU A 225 -10.01 -2.28 3.25
C LEU A 225 -11.32 -3.03 2.99
N LEU A 226 -11.25 -4.16 2.29
CA LEU A 226 -12.40 -5.04 2.05
C LEU A 226 -12.63 -6.08 3.17
N GLY A 227 -11.87 -6.02 4.25
CA GLY A 227 -12.02 -6.95 5.38
C GLY A 227 -11.42 -8.33 5.10
N GLY A 228 -10.30 -8.40 4.38
CA GLY A 228 -9.57 -9.65 4.12
C GLY A 228 -9.04 -10.33 5.39
N ASP A 229 -8.50 -9.55 6.33
CA ASP A 229 -8.04 -10.02 7.65
C ASP A 229 -8.05 -8.84 8.64
N PRO A 230 -8.29 -9.06 9.96
CA PRO A 230 -8.14 -8.01 10.97
C PRO A 230 -6.72 -7.44 11.07
N LEU A 231 -5.69 -8.25 10.80
CA LEU A 231 -4.28 -7.86 10.75
C LEU A 231 -3.89 -7.56 9.30
N TYR A 232 -3.35 -6.37 9.08
CA TYR A 232 -2.89 -5.91 7.78
C TYR A 232 -1.83 -6.86 7.21
N SER A 233 -0.86 -7.31 8.02
CA SER A 233 0.20 -8.23 7.55
C SER A 233 -0.30 -9.58 7.05
N ASN A 234 -1.47 -10.01 7.49
CA ASN A 234 -2.01 -11.35 7.20
C ASN A 234 -2.90 -11.38 5.98
N VAL A 235 -3.21 -10.22 5.41
CA VAL A 235 -4.05 -10.12 4.23
C VAL A 235 -3.42 -10.88 3.07
N ASP A 236 -4.18 -11.82 2.52
CA ASP A 236 -3.76 -12.60 1.35
C ASP A 236 -3.69 -11.72 0.11
N THR A 237 -2.59 -11.86 -0.62
CA THR A 237 -2.34 -11.19 -1.91
C THR A 237 -1.99 -12.20 -3.00
N SER A 238 -2.32 -13.47 -2.81
CA SER A 238 -2.09 -14.52 -3.80
C SER A 238 -2.85 -14.20 -5.10
N THR A 239 -2.17 -14.38 -6.23
CA THR A 239 -2.68 -14.15 -7.59
C THR A 239 -2.25 -15.29 -8.51
#